data_AF-A0A7S0DWS0-F1
#
_entry.id   AF-A0A7S0DWS0-F1
#
_cell.length_a   1.000
_cell.length_b   1.000
_cell.length_c   1.000
_cell.angle_alpha   90.00
_cell.angle_beta   90.00
_cell.angle_gamma   90.00
#
_symmetry.space_group_name_H-M   'P 1'
#
loop_
_entity.id
_entity.type
_entity.pdbx_description
1 polymer ?
#
loop_
_entity_poly.entity_id
_entity_poly.type
_entity_poly.pdbx_seq_one_letter_code
_entity_poly.pdbx_strand_id
1 'polypeptide(L)'
;SIHGGNNDNFVCRKVMRQWAVSFGQAVGDLALSYLPTGGIYIAGGVTPKNLKILNETNFTKWVNAKGRLSKTMESIPIFVVKEDVPVGLVGSRVVARRVLRDMFPTDGIAGEAQPTNRHVSELFLEQAYPEIISFHNDFQG
;
A
#
# COMPACT_ATOMS: atom_id res chain seq x y z
N SER A 1 20.01 25.18 -38.51
CA SER A 1 19.93 23.74 -38.25
C SER A 1 20.54 23.46 -36.90
N ILE A 2 19.72 23.18 -35.87
CA ILE A 2 20.16 22.75 -34.53
C ILE A 2 19.18 21.69 -33.98
N HIS A 3 19.15 20.51 -34.59
CA HIS A 3 18.46 19.35 -34.00
C HIS A 3 19.49 18.50 -33.23
N GLY A 4 19.92 19.02 -32.08
CA GLY A 4 20.76 18.31 -31.11
C GLY A 4 19.91 17.51 -30.13
N GLY A 5 20.16 16.21 -30.06
CA GLY A 5 19.35 15.24 -29.32
C GLY A 5 19.45 15.31 -27.79
N ASN A 6 18.51 14.58 -27.17
CA ASN A 6 18.53 14.04 -25.79
C ASN A 6 18.06 14.93 -24.62
N ASN A 7 17.02 15.74 -24.81
CA ASN A 7 16.32 16.45 -23.71
C ASN A 7 15.08 15.72 -23.17
N ASP A 8 14.58 14.70 -23.88
CA ASP A 8 13.27 14.08 -23.63
C ASP A 8 13.20 13.30 -22.30
N ASN A 9 14.35 12.95 -21.74
CA ASN A 9 14.44 12.22 -20.48
C ASN A 9 14.69 13.08 -19.24
N PHE A 10 15.25 14.29 -19.38
CA PHE A 10 15.59 15.11 -18.20
C PHE A 10 14.35 15.68 -17.51
N VAL A 11 13.43 16.27 -18.30
CA VAL A 11 12.19 16.85 -17.79
C VAL A 11 11.29 15.75 -17.20
N CYS A 12 11.13 14.63 -17.90
CA CYS A 12 10.36 13.48 -17.43
C CYS A 12 10.89 12.94 -16.08
N ARG A 13 12.21 12.77 -15.95
CA ARG A 13 12.82 12.36 -14.67
C ARG A 13 12.58 13.38 -13.57
N LYS A 14 12.70 14.68 -13.86
CA LYS A 14 12.44 15.74 -12.87
C LYS A 14 10.98 15.72 -12.39
N VAL A 15 10.03 15.55 -13.31
CA VAL A 15 8.60 15.43 -12.99
C VAL A 15 8.36 14.20 -12.12
N MET A 16 8.90 13.03 -12.49
CA MET A 16 8.70 11.81 -11.70
C MET A 16 9.30 11.89 -10.30
N ARG A 17 10.45 12.56 -10.14
CA ARG A 17 11.01 12.82 -8.80
C ARG A 17 10.12 13.75 -7.98
N GLN A 18 9.58 14.80 -8.60
CA GLN A 18 8.64 15.71 -7.92
C GLN A 18 7.34 15.00 -7.55
N TRP A 19 6.81 14.14 -8.44
CA TRP A 19 5.65 13.31 -8.16
C TRP A 19 5.88 12.44 -6.93
N ALA A 20 7.03 11.75 -6.82
CA ALA A 20 7.33 10.91 -5.66
C ALA A 20 7.37 11.69 -4.34
N VAL A 21 7.92 12.92 -4.35
CA VAL A 21 7.93 13.82 -3.19
C VAL A 21 6.50 14.21 -2.79
N SER A 22 5.72 14.73 -3.73
CA SER A 22 4.34 15.15 -3.48
C SER A 22 3.44 13.98 -3.08
N PHE A 23 3.66 12.80 -3.66
CA PHE A 23 2.94 11.60 -3.33
C PHE A 23 3.22 11.15 -1.90
N GLY A 24 4.49 11.16 -1.47
CA GLY A 24 4.86 10.85 -0.08
C GLY A 24 4.23 11.83 0.91
N GLN A 25 4.27 13.13 0.62
CA GLN A 25 3.63 14.13 1.47
C GLN A 25 2.12 13.91 1.60
N ALA A 26 1.43 13.61 0.49
CA ALA A 26 -0.01 13.33 0.48
C ALA A 26 -0.36 12.06 1.29
N VAL A 27 0.44 10.99 1.18
CA VAL A 27 0.29 9.79 2.00
C VAL A 27 0.46 10.12 3.49
N GLY A 28 1.42 10.97 3.83
CA GLY A 28 1.61 11.43 5.21
C GLY A 28 0.44 12.26 5.75
N ASP A 29 -0.17 13.12 4.93
CA ASP A 29 -1.36 13.89 5.32
C ASP A 29 -2.56 12.96 5.54
N LEU A 30 -2.70 11.94 4.70
CA LEU A 30 -3.72 10.91 4.88
C LEU A 30 -3.51 10.15 6.19
N ALA A 31 -2.27 9.77 6.51
CA ALA A 31 -1.93 9.08 7.75
C ALA A 31 -2.35 9.87 8.99
N LEU A 32 -2.07 11.18 9.01
CA LEU A 32 -2.44 12.03 10.14
C LEU A 32 -3.94 12.32 10.22
N SER A 33 -4.62 12.32 9.07
CA SER A 33 -6.07 12.55 9.02
C SER A 33 -6.85 11.37 9.61
N TYR A 34 -6.35 10.14 9.45
CA TYR A 34 -7.09 8.93 9.82
C TYR A 34 -6.46 8.11 10.96
N LEU A 35 -5.19 8.37 11.30
CA LEU A 35 -4.40 7.61 12.28
C LEU A 35 -4.58 6.09 12.19
N PRO A 36 -4.35 5.50 10.99
CA PRO A 36 -4.66 4.10 10.76
C PRO A 36 -3.69 3.20 11.53
N THR A 37 -4.17 2.61 12.63
CA THR A 37 -3.38 1.70 13.49
C THR A 37 -2.96 0.41 12.79
N GLY A 38 -3.70 0.00 11.75
CA GLY A 38 -3.34 -1.15 10.90
C GLY A 38 -2.42 -0.79 9.72
N GLY A 39 -2.00 0.46 9.59
CA GLY A 39 -1.17 0.94 8.50
C GLY A 39 -1.91 1.43 7.26
N ILE A 40 -1.15 1.90 6.28
CA ILE A 40 -1.62 2.42 4.99
C ILE A 40 -1.26 1.44 3.89
N TYR A 41 -2.25 1.05 3.08
CA TYR A 41 -2.06 0.19 1.92
C TYR A 41 -2.24 1.02 0.64
N ILE A 42 -1.17 1.15 -0.12
CA ILE A 42 -1.15 1.85 -1.40
C ILE A 42 -1.41 0.81 -2.50
N ALA A 43 -2.60 0.88 -3.08
CA ALA A 43 -3.01 0.07 -4.21
C ALA A 43 -3.06 0.89 -5.51
N GLY A 44 -3.04 0.20 -6.65
CA GLY A 44 -3.09 0.79 -7.99
C GLY A 44 -1.77 0.62 -8.75
N GLY A 45 -1.82 0.66 -10.08
CA GLY A 45 -0.69 0.26 -10.93
C GLY A 45 0.48 1.24 -11.00
N VAL A 46 0.29 2.50 -10.59
CA VAL A 46 1.36 3.52 -10.72
C VAL A 46 2.46 3.33 -9.68
N THR A 47 2.11 3.08 -8.42
CA THR A 47 3.09 2.92 -7.34
C THR A 47 4.04 1.72 -7.53
N PRO A 48 3.57 0.48 -7.73
CA PRO A 48 4.45 -0.69 -7.89
C PRO A 48 5.34 -0.60 -9.14
N LYS A 49 4.89 0.08 -10.21
CA LYS A 49 5.71 0.32 -11.42
C LYS A 49 6.86 1.30 -11.20
N ASN A 50 6.78 2.13 -10.17
CA ASN A 50 7.69 3.23 -9.92
C ASN A 50 8.47 3.08 -8.61
N LEU A 51 8.54 1.87 -8.03
CA LEU A 51 9.25 1.61 -6.77
C LEU A 51 10.70 2.10 -6.79
N LYS A 52 11.41 1.95 -7.93
CA LYS A 52 12.77 2.46 -8.09
C LYS A 52 12.86 3.97 -7.85
N ILE A 53 11.93 4.75 -8.40
CA ILE A 53 11.91 6.21 -8.24
C ILE A 53 11.54 6.59 -6.79
N LEU A 54 10.63 5.84 -6.16
CA LEU A 54 10.27 6.03 -4.75
C LEU A 54 11.48 5.78 -3.83
N ASN A 55 12.33 4.80 -4.14
CA ASN A 55 13.58 4.56 -3.42
C ASN A 55 14.60 5.68 -3.65
N GLU A 56 14.86 6.02 -4.91
CA GLU A 56 15.82 7.07 -5.27
C GLU A 56 15.48 8.47 -4.70
N THR A 57 14.21 8.68 -4.33
CA THR A 57 13.72 9.94 -3.74
C THR A 57 13.56 9.86 -2.22
N ASN A 58 13.81 8.70 -1.62
CA ASN A 58 13.60 8.41 -0.21
C ASN A 58 12.15 8.70 0.20
N PHE A 59 11.21 7.97 -0.39
CA PHE A 59 9.77 8.18 -0.23
C PHE A 59 9.32 8.28 1.25
N THR A 60 9.81 7.39 2.12
CA THR A 60 9.45 7.38 3.56
C THR A 60 9.85 8.66 4.28
N LYS A 61 10.96 9.30 3.89
CA LYS A 61 11.35 10.63 4.40
C LYS A 61 10.26 11.67 4.14
N TRP A 62 9.65 11.66 2.96
CA TRP A 62 8.62 12.65 2.59
C TRP A 62 7.26 12.35 3.23
N VAL A 63 6.96 11.08 3.45
CA VAL A 63 5.79 10.68 4.26
C VAL A 63 5.93 11.20 5.69
N ASN A 64 7.12 11.01 6.29
CA ASN A 64 7.40 11.40 7.67
C ASN A 64 7.67 12.90 7.84
N ALA A 65 7.69 13.70 6.78
CA ALA A 65 7.99 15.14 6.81
C ALA A 65 6.81 15.97 7.37
N LYS A 66 6.45 15.75 8.64
CA LYS A 66 5.31 16.35 9.35
C LYS A 66 5.72 17.10 10.63
N GLY A 67 6.96 17.57 10.70
CA GLY A 67 7.50 18.36 11.80
C GLY A 67 7.38 17.65 13.15
N ARG A 68 6.64 18.24 14.09
CA ARG A 68 6.43 17.64 15.43
C ARG A 68 5.74 16.27 15.39
N LEU A 69 5.00 15.97 14.32
CA LEU A 69 4.27 14.72 14.16
C LEU A 69 5.10 13.62 13.45
N SER A 70 6.35 13.89 13.08
CA SER A 70 7.23 12.90 12.43
C SER A 70 7.38 11.62 13.25
N LYS A 71 7.48 11.72 14.59
CA LYS A 71 7.55 10.55 15.47
C LYS A 71 6.28 9.71 15.46
N THR A 72 5.12 10.34 15.33
CA THR A 72 3.84 9.62 15.21
C THR A 72 3.79 8.89 13.88
N MET A 73 4.27 9.53 12.80
CA MET A 73 4.35 8.92 11.47
C MET A 73 5.24 7.68 11.42
N GLU A 74 6.35 7.64 12.17
CA GLU A 74 7.25 6.48 12.24
C GLU A 74 6.56 5.21 12.77
N SER A 75 5.48 5.35 13.54
CA SER A 75 4.71 4.21 14.07
C SER A 75 3.65 3.66 13.11
N ILE A 76 3.36 4.37 12.01
CA ILE A 76 2.32 3.97 11.06
C ILE A 76 2.99 3.20 9.91
N PRO A 77 2.76 1.88 9.78
CA PRO A 77 3.36 1.12 8.70
C PRO A 77 2.71 1.46 7.36
N ILE A 78 3.49 1.40 6.28
CA ILE A 78 3.06 1.66 4.91
C ILE A 78 3.36 0.42 4.07
N PHE A 79 2.41 0.04 3.23
CA PHE A 79 2.46 -1.15 2.40
C PHE A 79 2.13 -0.77 0.96
N VAL A 80 2.80 -1.37 -0.03
CA VAL A 80 2.40 -1.31 -1.44
C VAL A 80 1.91 -2.67 -1.87
N VAL A 81 0.72 -2.68 -2.46
CA VAL A 81 0.17 -3.89 -3.06
C VAL A 81 0.88 -4.13 -4.39
N LYS A 82 1.31 -5.37 -4.65
CA LYS A 82 1.98 -5.72 -5.92
C LYS A 82 1.06 -5.46 -7.12
N GLU A 83 1.68 -5.27 -8.29
CA GLU A 83 0.95 -4.95 -9.52
C GLU A 83 0.01 -6.07 -9.96
N ASP A 84 0.42 -7.33 -9.76
CA ASP A 84 -0.30 -8.53 -10.20
C ASP A 84 -1.52 -8.87 -9.34
N VAL A 85 -1.79 -8.09 -8.29
CA VAL A 85 -2.92 -8.31 -7.39
C VAL A 85 -4.18 -7.68 -7.95
N PRO A 86 -5.21 -8.47 -8.28
CA PRO A 86 -6.47 -7.92 -8.76
C PRO A 86 -7.33 -7.48 -7.56
N VAL A 87 -6.90 -6.44 -6.84
CA VAL A 87 -7.51 -5.98 -5.57
C VAL A 87 -9.03 -5.80 -5.68
N GLY A 88 -9.49 -5.28 -6.82
CA GLY A 88 -10.93 -5.12 -7.09
C GLY A 88 -11.69 -6.45 -7.16
N LEU A 89 -11.13 -7.47 -7.82
CA LEU A 89 -11.75 -8.79 -7.92
C LEU A 89 -11.70 -9.53 -6.57
N VAL A 90 -10.56 -9.44 -5.86
CA VAL A 90 -10.41 -10.02 -4.51
C VAL A 90 -11.42 -9.41 -3.55
N GLY A 91 -11.53 -8.08 -3.51
CA GLY A 91 -12.51 -7.37 -2.70
C GLY A 91 -13.95 -7.73 -3.06
N SER A 92 -14.27 -7.80 -4.35
CA SER A 92 -15.60 -8.20 -4.83
C SER A 92 -15.98 -9.61 -4.37
N ARG A 93 -15.04 -10.57 -4.43
CA ARG A 93 -15.25 -11.94 -3.94
C ARG A 93 -15.50 -11.96 -2.43
N VAL A 94 -14.73 -11.19 -1.65
CA VAL A 94 -14.91 -11.09 -0.19
C VAL A 94 -16.28 -10.53 0.16
N VAL A 95 -16.70 -9.43 -0.50
CA VAL A 95 -18.01 -8.82 -0.30
C VAL A 95 -19.13 -9.77 -0.73
N ALA A 96 -19.04 -10.38 -1.90
CA ALA A 96 -20.02 -11.35 -2.38
C ALA A 96 -20.19 -12.53 -1.40
N ARG A 97 -19.08 -13.09 -0.89
CA ARG A 97 -19.11 -14.15 0.13
C ARG A 97 -19.81 -13.69 1.41
N ARG A 98 -19.53 -12.47 1.87
CA ARG A 98 -20.16 -11.91 3.07
C ARG A 98 -21.67 -11.75 2.88
N VAL A 99 -22.07 -11.17 1.74
CA VAL A 99 -23.49 -10.99 1.39
C VAL A 99 -24.21 -12.33 1.30
N LEU A 100 -23.61 -13.33 0.64
CA LEU A 100 -24.21 -14.68 0.55
C LEU A 100 -24.39 -15.33 1.92
N ARG A 101 -23.39 -15.22 2.80
CA ARG A 101 -23.47 -15.74 4.17
C ARG A 101 -24.56 -15.04 4.98
N ASP A 102 -24.71 -13.73 4.80
CA ASP A 102 -25.70 -12.95 5.55
C ASP A 102 -27.13 -13.16 4.98
N MET A 103 -27.28 -13.44 3.67
CA MET A 103 -28.55 -13.79 3.01
C MET A 103 -29.01 -15.23 3.23
N PHE A 104 -28.05 -16.16 3.34
CA PHE A 104 -28.30 -17.56 3.65
C PHE A 104 -27.52 -17.93 4.91
N PRO A 105 -28.00 -17.52 6.10
CA PRO A 105 -27.44 -18.00 7.36
C PRO A 105 -27.45 -19.51 7.34
N THR A 106 -26.28 -20.13 7.52
CA THR A 106 -26.16 -21.59 7.59
C THR A 106 -26.73 -22.04 8.94
N ASP A 107 -28.05 -22.05 9.04
CA ASP A 107 -28.77 -22.53 10.20
C ASP A 107 -28.62 -24.07 10.23
N GLY A 108 -27.61 -24.55 10.95
CA GLY A 108 -27.56 -25.95 11.40
C GLY A 108 -26.89 -27.00 10.50
N ILE A 109 -26.04 -26.64 9.54
CA ILE A 109 -25.16 -27.63 8.87
C ILE A 109 -23.72 -27.43 9.38
N ALA A 110 -23.33 -28.28 10.33
CA ALA A 110 -22.03 -28.28 10.99
C ALA A 110 -20.87 -28.56 10.02
N GLY A 111 -19.69 -27.97 10.29
CA GLY A 111 -18.44 -28.68 10.04
C GLY A 111 -17.21 -27.95 9.49
N GLU A 112 -17.14 -26.62 9.41
CA GLU A 112 -15.87 -25.96 9.05
C GLU A 112 -15.39 -25.00 10.15
N ALA A 113 -14.27 -25.37 10.77
CA ALA A 113 -13.69 -24.66 11.90
C ALA A 113 -13.40 -23.20 11.55
N GLN A 114 -14.01 -22.30 12.31
CA GLN A 114 -13.75 -20.86 12.26
C GLN A 114 -12.36 -20.57 12.85
N PRO A 115 -11.50 -19.76 12.20
CA PRO A 115 -10.37 -19.17 12.90
C PRO A 115 -10.92 -18.02 13.77
N THR A 116 -11.16 -18.33 15.05
CA THR A 116 -11.78 -17.44 16.04
C THR A 116 -10.78 -16.68 16.91
N ASN A 117 -9.48 -16.66 16.60
CA ASN A 117 -8.49 -16.12 17.54
C ASN A 117 -7.87 -14.79 17.09
N ARG A 118 -7.94 -13.76 17.95
CA ARG A 118 -7.38 -12.41 17.79
C ARG A 118 -5.85 -12.34 17.60
N HIS A 119 -5.15 -13.48 17.60
CA HIS A 119 -3.72 -13.60 17.29
C HIS A 119 -3.44 -13.88 15.80
N VAL A 120 -4.47 -14.01 14.95
CA VAL A 120 -4.29 -14.30 13.51
C VAL A 120 -4.04 -13.06 12.63
N SER A 121 -3.74 -11.89 13.21
CA SER A 121 -3.66 -10.64 12.42
C SER A 121 -2.35 -10.43 11.66
N GLU A 122 -1.24 -11.05 12.05
CA GLU A 122 0.06 -10.89 11.33
C GLU A 122 0.41 -12.10 10.46
N LEU A 123 0.36 -13.32 11.01
CA LEU A 123 0.73 -14.54 10.28
C LEU A 123 -0.23 -14.87 9.12
N PHE A 124 -1.51 -14.51 9.24
CA PHE A 124 -2.52 -14.77 8.22
C PHE A 124 -2.44 -13.78 7.06
N LEU A 125 -1.96 -12.56 7.26
CA LEU A 125 -1.77 -11.64 6.14
C LEU A 125 -0.55 -12.03 5.30
N GLU A 126 0.51 -12.50 5.93
CA GLU A 126 1.74 -12.94 5.26
C GLU A 126 1.57 -14.31 4.55
N GLN A 127 0.74 -15.21 5.07
CA GLN A 127 0.38 -16.47 4.39
C GLN A 127 -0.82 -16.39 3.44
N ALA A 128 -1.80 -15.51 3.69
CA ALA A 128 -2.97 -15.39 2.81
C ALA A 128 -2.77 -14.40 1.66
N TYR A 129 -1.81 -13.48 1.78
CA TYR A 129 -1.53 -12.45 0.78
C TYR A 129 -0.01 -12.17 0.62
N PRO A 130 0.80 -13.15 0.17
CA PRO A 130 2.23 -12.96 -0.14
C PRO A 130 2.51 -11.87 -1.19
N GLU A 131 1.47 -11.29 -1.78
CA GLU A 131 1.48 -10.23 -2.76
C GLU A 131 1.51 -8.78 -2.22
N ILE A 132 1.69 -8.59 -0.91
CA ILE A 132 1.82 -7.27 -0.29
C ILE A 132 3.29 -7.00 0.02
N ILE A 133 3.83 -5.84 -0.38
CA ILE A 133 5.20 -5.38 -0.10
C ILE A 133 5.17 -4.40 1.07
N SER A 134 6.04 -4.58 2.08
CA SER A 134 6.12 -3.67 3.24
C SER A 134 7.20 -2.61 3.05
N PHE A 135 6.85 -1.33 3.21
CA PHE A 135 7.85 -0.25 3.17
C PHE A 135 8.77 -0.23 4.40
N HIS A 136 8.39 -0.89 5.49
CA HIS A 136 9.20 -0.86 6.72
C HIS A 136 10.40 -1.83 6.66
N ASN A 137 10.30 -2.94 5.92
CA ASN A 137 11.32 -4.00 5.89
C ASN A 137 11.96 -4.27 4.52
N ASP A 138 11.32 -3.95 3.39
CA ASP A 138 11.76 -4.46 2.07
C ASP A 138 12.60 -3.47 1.23
N PHE A 139 12.88 -2.26 1.76
CA PHE A 139 13.68 -1.24 1.05
C PHE A 139 15.09 -1.02 1.59
N GLN A 140 15.61 -1.98 2.37
CA GLN A 140 17.05 -2.11 2.60
C GLN A 140 17.67 -2.82 1.38
N GLY A 141 17.93 -2.06 0.31
CA GLY A 141 18.58 -2.54 -0.92
C GLY A 141 19.00 -1.39 -1.82
#